data_AF-A0A8K0KQ75-F1
#
_entry.id   AF-A0A8K0KQ75-F1
#
_cell.length_a   1.000
_cell.length_b   1.000
_cell.length_c   1.000
_cell.angle_alpha   90.00
_cell.angle_beta   90.00
_cell.angle_gamma   90.00
#
_symmetry.space_group_name_H-M   'P 1'
#
loop_
_entity.id
_entity.type
_entity.pdbx_description
1 polymer ?
#
loop_
_entity_poly.entity_id
_entity_poly.type
_entity_poly.pdbx_seq_one_letter_code
_entity_poly.pdbx_strand_id
1 'polypeptide(L)' 'MSREILVTSKIFHLSRQLYPENPKFIQESYNDRTEKPHGYLFIDLKQYTPDIYRYRTEIFPTTTSIIFTYRR' A
#
# COMPACT_ATOMS: atom_id res chain seq x y z
N MET A 1 0.65 -22.04 8.66
CA MET A 1 1.62 -21.97 7.54
C MET A 1 0.97 -21.63 6.18
N SER A 2 -0.22 -22.12 5.83
CA SER A 2 -0.77 -21.94 4.46
C SER A 2 -1.42 -20.57 4.16
N ARG A 3 -1.80 -19.78 5.17
CA ARG A 3 -2.46 -18.47 4.97
C ARG A 3 -1.49 -17.31 4.73
N GLU A 4 -0.30 -17.33 5.33
CA GLU A 4 0.70 -16.25 5.17
C GLU A 4 1.29 -16.18 3.75
N ILE A 5 1.44 -17.32 3.08
CA ILE A 5 2.02 -17.41 1.73
C ILE A 5 1.04 -16.89 0.65
N LEU A 6 -0.28 -16.99 0.88
CA LEU A 6 -1.30 -16.56 -0.08
C LEU A 6 -1.65 -15.07 0.02
N VAL A 7 -1.50 -14.46 1.20
CA VAL A 7 -1.69 -13.00 1.38
C VAL A 7 -0.56 -12.22 0.70
N THR A 8 0.65 -12.77 0.68
CA THR A 8 1.84 -12.15 0.08
C THR A 8 1.83 -12.16 -1.46
N SER A 9 1.28 -13.19 -2.11
CA SER A 9 1.36 -13.30 -3.58
C SER A 9 0.58 -12.21 -4.33
N LYS A 10 -0.64 -11.86 -3.89
CA LYS A 10 -1.48 -10.85 -4.56
C LYS A 10 -0.85 -9.47 -4.51
N ILE A 11 -0.36 -9.06 -3.33
CA ILE A 11 0.35 -7.78 -3.17
C ILE A 11 1.64 -7.78 -3.98
N PHE A 12 2.37 -8.90 -4.04
CA PHE A 12 3.57 -9.00 -4.85
C PHE A 12 3.30 -8.76 -6.34
N HIS A 13 2.25 -9.39 -6.90
CA HIS A 13 1.86 -9.19 -8.30
C HIS A 13 1.38 -7.76 -8.58
N LEU A 14 0.50 -7.22 -7.72
CA LEU A 14 0.00 -5.85 -7.87
C LEU A 14 1.14 -4.83 -7.79
N SER A 15 2.09 -5.03 -6.88
CA SER A 15 3.22 -4.11 -6.69
C SER A 15 4.08 -4.00 -7.95
N ARG A 16 4.31 -5.13 -8.65
CA ARG A 16 5.04 -5.15 -9.92
C ARG A 16 4.28 -4.50 -11.07
N GLN A 17 2.94 -4.58 -11.06
CA GLN A 17 2.10 -3.91 -12.05
C GLN A 17 2.09 -2.38 -11.87
N LEU A 18 2.12 -1.90 -10.62
CA LEU A 18 2.08 -0.48 -10.31
C LEU A 18 3.47 0.19 -10.34
N TYR A 19 4.50 -0.48 -9.84
CA TYR A 19 5.89 -0.02 -9.87
C TYR A 19 6.82 -1.15 -10.30
N PRO A 20 7.00 -1.37 -11.62
CA PRO A 20 7.90 -2.40 -12.13
C PRO A 20 9.33 -2.27 -11.61
N GLU A 21 9.84 -1.03 -11.55
CA GLU A 21 11.20 -0.71 -11.12
C GLU A 21 11.41 -0.84 -9.61
N ASN A 22 10.36 -0.63 -8.81
CA ASN A 22 10.44 -0.71 -7.36
C ASN A 22 9.16 -1.25 -6.72
N PRO A 23 8.90 -2.56 -6.83
CA PRO A 23 7.72 -3.17 -6.23
C PRO A 23 7.82 -3.24 -4.71
N LYS A 24 9.02 -3.07 -4.12
CA LYS A 24 9.22 -3.15 -2.66
C LYS A 24 8.47 -2.05 -1.92
N PHE A 25 8.39 -0.85 -2.50
CA PHE A 25 7.68 0.27 -1.87
C PHE A 25 6.25 -0.09 -1.45
N ILE A 26 5.47 -0.72 -2.34
CA ILE A 26 4.10 -1.12 -2.03
C ILE A 26 4.07 -2.31 -1.05
N GLN A 27 4.99 -3.26 -1.20
CA GLN A 27 5.07 -4.43 -0.32
C GLN A 27 5.39 -4.02 1.13
N GLU A 28 6.38 -3.14 1.31
CA GLU A 28 6.80 -2.63 2.61
C GLU A 28 5.73 -1.75 3.24
N SER A 29 5.10 -0.85 2.47
CA SER A 29 4.00 -0.01 2.97
C SER A 29 2.78 -0.85 3.40
N TYR A 30 2.48 -1.93 2.67
CA TYR A 30 1.41 -2.85 3.04
C TYR A 30 1.77 -3.62 4.31
N ASN A 31 2.98 -4.17 4.40
CA ASN A 31 3.43 -4.92 5.58
C ASN A 31 3.46 -4.05 6.83
N ASP A 32 4.03 -2.83 6.75
CA ASP A 32 4.06 -1.86 7.85
C ASP A 32 2.66 -1.61 8.42
N ARG A 33 1.67 -1.45 7.53
CA ARG A 33 0.33 -1.13 8.01
C ARG A 33 -0.46 -2.34 8.47
N THR A 34 -0.28 -3.48 7.83
CA THR A 34 -1.02 -4.72 8.16
C THR A 34 -0.42 -5.53 9.30
N GLU A 35 0.75 -5.14 9.83
CA GLU A 35 1.27 -5.66 11.10
C GLU A 35 0.27 -5.42 12.24
N LYS A 36 -0.47 -4.32 12.19
CA LYS A 36 -1.52 -3.98 13.15
C LYS A 36 -2.86 -4.62 12.74
N PRO A 37 -3.62 -5.20 13.69
CA PRO A 37 -4.98 -5.65 13.42
C PRO A 37 -5.84 -4.55 12.78
N HIS A 38 -6.61 -4.90 11.76
CA HIS A 38 -7.46 -3.98 10.98
C HIS A 38 -6.69 -2.90 10.19
N GLY A 39 -5.37 -2.97 10.12
CA GLY A 39 -4.57 -2.11 9.27
C GLY A 39 -4.80 -2.38 7.77
N TYR A 40 -4.69 -1.33 6.96
CA TYR A 40 -4.88 -1.41 5.52
C TYR A 40 -4.06 -0.34 4.80
N LEU A 41 -3.73 -0.62 3.54
CA LEU A 41 -3.19 0.35 2.59
C LEU A 41 -4.26 0.71 1.57
N PHE A 42 -4.66 1.98 1.54
CA PHE A 42 -5.49 2.56 0.50
C PHE A 42 -4.64 2.98 -0.68
N ILE A 43 -4.99 2.49 -1.87
CA ILE A 43 -4.30 2.78 -3.13
C ILE A 43 -5.27 3.51 -4.07
N ASP A 44 -4.94 4.75 -4.41
CA ASP A 44 -5.76 5.60 -5.28
C ASP A 44 -5.24 5.58 -6.73
N LEU A 45 -5.82 4.76 -7.59
CA LEU A 45 -5.34 4.59 -8.97
C LEU A 45 -5.90 5.60 -9.97
N LYS A 46 -6.59 6.65 -9.51
CA LYS A 46 -7.13 7.66 -10.44
C LYS A 46 -5.98 8.47 -11.05
N GLN A 47 -6.09 8.77 -12.35
CA GLN A 47 -5.05 9.48 -13.10
C GLN A 47 -4.78 10.89 -12.57
N TYR A 48 -5.79 11.54 -12.01
CA TYR A 48 -5.70 12.91 -11.49
C TYR A 48 -5.30 12.99 -10.01
N THR A 49 -5.11 11.86 -9.33
CA THR A 49 -4.65 11.87 -7.94
C THR A 49 -3.16 12.20 -7.91
N PRO A 50 -2.72 13.28 -7.23
CA PRO A 50 -1.30 13.57 -7.09
C PRO A 50 -0.55 12.41 -6.45
N ASP A 51 0.67 12.14 -6.90
CA ASP A 51 1.45 10.97 -6.45
C ASP A 51 1.63 10.91 -4.93
N ILE A 52 1.74 12.07 -4.27
CA ILE A 52 1.85 12.17 -2.81
C ILE A 52 0.58 11.71 -2.09
N TYR A 53 -0.57 11.58 -2.75
CA TYR A 53 -1.83 11.12 -2.12
C TYR A 53 -2.24 9.72 -2.60
N ARG A 54 -1.42 9.07 -3.44
CA ARG A 54 -1.73 7.79 -4.08
C ARG A 54 -1.74 6.62 -3.08
N TYR A 55 -0.95 6.69 -2.02
CA TYR A 55 -0.81 5.63 -1.02
C TYR A 55 -1.07 6.18 0.38
N ARG A 56 -2.17 5.74 0.99
CA ARG A 56 -2.65 6.28 2.27
C ARG A 56 -3.13 5.19 3.19
N THR A 57 -3.25 5.51 4.46
CA THR A 57 -4.02 4.76 5.45
C THR A 57 -4.76 5.76 6.33
N GLU A 58 -5.63 5.26 7.22
CA GLU A 58 -6.40 6.12 8.11
C GLU A 58 -7.17 7.21 7.34
N ILE A 59 -7.88 6.80 6.29
CA ILE A 59 -8.57 7.74 5.38
C ILE A 59 -9.93 8.21 5.92
N PHE A 60 -10.34 7.71 7.09
CA PHE A 60 -11.62 8.07 7.68
C PHE A 60 -11.52 9.42 8.42
N PRO A 61 -12.58 10.24 8.44
CA PRO A 61 -12.52 11.60 8.98
C PRO A 61 -12.10 11.71 10.45
N THR A 62 -12.27 10.63 11.23
CA THR A 62 -11.91 10.59 12.64
C THR A 62 -10.43 10.30 12.90
N THR A 63 -9.65 10.02 11.85
CA THR A 63 -8.24 9.64 11.97
C THR A 63 -7.33 10.57 11.17
N THR A 64 -6.07 10.68 11.61
CA THR A 64 -5.05 11.44 10.88
C THR A 64 -4.49 10.56 9.79
N SER A 65 -4.73 10.93 8.52
CA SER A 65 -4.26 10.15 7.39
C SER A 65 -2.74 10.12 7.33
N ILE A 66 -2.19 8.92 7.22
CA ILE A 66 -0.75 8.70 7.00
C ILE A 66 -0.53 8.45 5.53
N ILE A 67 0.44 9.16 4.97
CA ILE A 67 0.80 9.13 3.54
C ILE A 67 2.12 8.39 3.37
N PHE A 68 2.16 7.47 2.41
CA PHE A 68 3.39 6.84 1.95
C PHE A 68 3.83 7.51 0.65
N THR A 69 4.99 8.16 0.66
CA THR A 69 5.55 8.78 -0.55
C THR A 69 6.66 7.93 -1.13
N TYR A 70 6.57 7.64 -2.43
CA TYR A 70 7.69 7.13 -3.18
C TYR A 70 8.60 8.30 -3.60
N ARG A 71 9.86 8.31 -3.12
CA ARG A 71 10.89 9.20 -3.65
C ARG A 71 11.66 8.45 -4.73
N ARG A 72 11.64 9.00 -5.95
CA ARG A 72 12.47 8.53 -7.07
C ARG A 72 13.93 8.91 -6.84
#